data_AF-A0A8T4ZNA3-F1
#
_entry.id   AF-A0A8T4ZNA3-F1
#
_cell.length_a   1.000
_cell.length_b   1.000
_cell.length_c   1.000
_cell.angle_alpha   90.00
_cell.angle_beta   90.00
_cell.angle_gamma   90.00
#
_symmetry.space_group_name_H-M   'P 1'
#
loop_
_entity.id
_entity.type
_entity.pdbx_description
1 polymer ?
#
loop_
_entity_poly.entity_id
_entity_poly.type
_entity_poly.pdbx_seq_one_letter_code
_entity_poly.pdbx_strand_id
1 'polypeptide(L)'
;NTAKNIALIVEGEDRRFVAELAANTMLSTSHLLSVLEESQPEFFYLGTVGGLRHIDGDLVQVLEYAKSLGCLTIVDVVMPSGLGWTNLTKALPSVDILHCNEVECAALTGARDPASSADILLREGVKLVLVTFGAEGVYAASEVLRLKMPGFEAEAIDPTGAGDAFCAGVIHKLLETSEAPPSLGSFPKDLLVRALLEGEAAGASCVSAFGATTAVTRENVDRLVESQGEAVLDSTVIFEG
;
A
#
# COMPACT_ATOMS: atom_id res chain seq x y z
N ASN A 1 14.16 -24.34 4.33
CA ASN A 1 14.26 -23.74 2.98
C ASN A 1 13.67 -22.34 3.01
N THR A 2 14.30 -21.39 2.33
CA THR A 2 13.72 -20.06 2.09
C THR A 2 12.60 -20.17 1.07
N ALA A 3 11.59 -19.31 1.19
CA ALA A 3 10.48 -19.24 0.24
C ALA A 3 10.97 -18.97 -1.18
N LYS A 4 10.23 -19.47 -2.18
CA LYS A 4 10.50 -19.22 -3.60
C LYS A 4 9.19 -18.95 -4.31
N ASN A 5 9.19 -17.98 -5.21
CA ASN A 5 8.06 -17.70 -6.07
C ASN A 5 8.53 -17.70 -7.53
N ILE A 6 7.81 -18.41 -8.39
CA ILE A 6 8.02 -18.39 -9.84
C ILE A 6 6.89 -17.56 -10.44
N ALA A 7 7.23 -16.40 -10.98
CA ALA A 7 6.32 -15.56 -11.74
C ALA A 7 6.42 -15.92 -13.23
N LEU A 8 5.28 -16.29 -13.82
CA LEU A 8 5.15 -16.51 -15.25
C LEU A 8 4.47 -15.27 -15.85
N ILE A 9 5.22 -14.55 -16.66
CA ILE A 9 4.77 -13.33 -17.33
C ILE A 9 4.57 -13.66 -18.80
N VAL A 10 3.37 -13.40 -19.31
CA VAL A 10 3.00 -13.57 -20.72
C VAL A 10 2.58 -12.22 -21.24
N GLU A 11 3.14 -11.80 -22.37
CA GLU A 11 2.86 -10.49 -22.97
C GLU A 11 1.36 -10.33 -23.24
N GLY A 12 0.77 -9.25 -22.71
CA GLY A 12 -0.66 -8.95 -22.83
C GLY A 12 -1.58 -9.76 -21.90
N GLU A 13 -1.06 -10.60 -21.01
CA GLU A 13 -1.83 -11.31 -19.99
C GLU A 13 -1.40 -10.92 -18.56
N ASP A 14 -2.26 -11.20 -17.59
CA ASP A 14 -1.87 -11.10 -16.18
C ASP A 14 -0.93 -12.24 -15.77
N ARG A 15 -0.08 -11.96 -14.80
CA ARG A 15 0.96 -12.86 -14.30
C ARG A 15 0.36 -14.03 -13.52
N ARG A 16 1.05 -15.16 -13.54
CA ARG A 16 0.69 -16.35 -12.75
C ARG A 16 1.83 -16.70 -11.80
N PHE A 17 1.50 -16.98 -10.54
CA PHE A 17 2.48 -17.32 -9.51
C PHE A 17 2.44 -18.80 -9.15
N VAL A 18 3.63 -19.41 -9.01
CA VAL A 18 3.82 -20.72 -8.38
C VAL A 18 4.73 -20.52 -7.19
N ALA A 19 4.14 -20.52 -5.99
CA ALA A 19 4.83 -20.19 -4.76
C ALA A 19 5.07 -21.41 -3.86
N GLU A 20 6.33 -21.58 -3.43
CA GLU A 20 6.72 -22.41 -2.29
C GLU A 20 6.93 -21.48 -1.09
N LEU A 21 5.97 -21.47 -0.15
CA LEU A 21 5.99 -20.54 0.99
C LEU A 21 7.12 -20.84 1.99
N ALA A 22 7.54 -22.11 2.11
CA ALA A 22 8.65 -22.57 2.95
C ALA A 22 8.74 -21.88 4.34
N ALA A 23 9.89 -21.32 4.72
CA ALA A 23 10.09 -20.69 6.03
C ALA A 23 9.11 -19.55 6.35
N ASN A 24 8.46 -18.91 5.36
CA ASN A 24 7.47 -17.87 5.62
C ASN A 24 6.27 -18.42 6.39
N THR A 25 5.98 -19.73 6.32
CA THR A 25 4.91 -20.34 7.12
C THR A 25 5.26 -20.44 8.61
N MET A 26 6.52 -20.22 8.99
CA MET A 26 6.99 -20.26 10.37
C MET A 26 6.94 -18.87 11.03
N LEU A 27 6.67 -17.81 10.26
CA LEU A 27 6.46 -16.48 10.82
C LEU A 27 5.22 -16.51 11.72
N SER A 28 5.37 -16.00 12.94
CA SER A 28 4.32 -16.02 13.95
C SER A 28 4.17 -14.65 14.59
N THR A 29 3.02 -14.43 15.23
CA THR A 29 2.69 -13.21 15.96
C THR A 29 3.77 -12.85 16.96
N SER A 30 4.29 -13.82 17.72
CA SER A 30 5.36 -13.58 18.70
C SER A 30 6.65 -13.04 18.09
N HIS A 31 7.00 -13.46 16.86
CA HIS A 31 8.17 -12.89 16.17
C HIS A 31 7.96 -11.41 15.87
N LEU A 32 6.76 -11.03 15.38
CA LEU A 32 6.45 -9.62 15.08
C LEU A 32 6.42 -8.76 16.35
N LEU A 33 5.76 -9.22 17.41
CA LEU A 33 5.68 -8.44 18.66
C LEU A 33 7.07 -8.21 19.27
N SER A 34 7.95 -9.22 19.23
CA SER A 34 9.32 -9.08 19.71
C SER A 34 10.12 -8.03 18.93
N VAL A 35 10.00 -8.03 17.60
CA VAL A 35 10.70 -7.05 16.74
C VAL A 35 10.14 -5.65 16.96
N LEU A 36 8.82 -5.51 17.08
CA LEU A 36 8.17 -4.22 17.38
C LEU A 36 8.61 -3.65 18.72
N GLU A 37 8.68 -4.48 19.77
CA GLU A 37 9.12 -4.06 21.10
C GLU A 37 10.58 -3.58 21.10
N GLU A 38 11.45 -4.29 20.36
CA GLU A 38 12.89 -3.96 20.28
C GLU A 38 13.16 -2.71 19.44
N SER A 39 12.46 -2.56 18.30
CA SER A 39 12.77 -1.51 17.30
C SER A 39 11.92 -0.25 17.42
N GLN A 40 10.69 -0.35 17.95
CA GLN A 40 9.71 0.74 18.08
C GLN A 40 9.70 1.69 16.87
N PRO A 41 9.40 1.16 15.66
CA PRO A 41 9.54 1.94 14.44
C PRO A 41 8.48 3.03 14.37
N GLU A 42 8.80 4.16 13.73
CA GLU A 42 7.82 5.21 13.47
C GLU A 42 6.68 4.70 12.56
N PHE A 43 7.02 3.84 11.60
CA PHE A 43 6.08 3.25 10.65
C PHE A 43 6.13 1.73 10.74
N PHE A 44 4.97 1.09 10.86
CA PHE A 44 4.81 -0.35 10.77
C PHE A 44 4.03 -0.71 9.51
N TYR A 45 4.75 -1.11 8.46
CA TYR A 45 4.17 -1.61 7.21
C TYR A 45 3.98 -3.13 7.28
N LEU A 46 2.73 -3.57 7.09
CA LEU A 46 2.36 -4.97 6.99
C LEU A 46 1.72 -5.21 5.61
N GLY A 47 2.54 -5.66 4.67
CA GLY A 47 2.09 -6.01 3.32
C GLY A 47 1.63 -7.46 3.20
N THR A 48 0.93 -7.77 2.11
CA THR A 48 0.39 -9.13 1.83
C THR A 48 -0.66 -9.60 2.83
N VAL A 49 -1.37 -8.70 3.53
CA VAL A 49 -2.46 -9.10 4.44
C VAL A 49 -3.56 -9.82 3.66
N GLY A 50 -3.98 -10.99 4.16
CA GLY A 50 -4.81 -11.96 3.44
C GLY A 50 -4.04 -13.18 2.90
N GLY A 51 -2.70 -13.10 2.86
CA GLY A 51 -1.79 -14.19 2.55
C GLY A 51 -0.85 -14.62 3.69
N LEU A 52 -0.91 -13.98 4.85
CA LEU A 52 0.05 -14.15 5.96
C LEU A 52 -0.30 -15.26 6.98
N ARG A 53 -1.26 -16.14 6.67
CA ARG A 53 -1.62 -17.34 7.46
C ARG A 53 -1.84 -17.06 8.96
N HIS A 54 -0.81 -17.27 9.78
CA HIS A 54 -0.89 -17.11 11.24
C HIS A 54 -1.10 -15.64 11.62
N ILE A 55 -0.43 -14.71 10.93
CA ILE A 55 -0.56 -13.28 11.21
C ILE A 55 -1.96 -12.78 10.85
N ASP A 56 -2.55 -13.29 9.75
CA ASP A 56 -3.94 -12.96 9.38
C ASP A 56 -4.94 -13.37 10.46
N GLY A 57 -4.60 -14.39 11.27
CA GLY A 57 -5.38 -14.83 12.43
C GLY A 57 -5.42 -13.81 13.57
N ASP A 58 -4.32 -13.07 13.74
CA ASP A 58 -4.04 -12.23 14.90
C ASP A 58 -3.87 -10.74 14.53
N LEU A 59 -4.38 -10.30 13.37
CA LEU A 59 -4.19 -8.93 12.86
C LEU A 59 -4.55 -7.84 13.87
N VAL A 60 -5.66 -8.01 14.59
CA VAL A 60 -6.11 -7.07 15.62
C VAL A 60 -5.02 -6.92 16.69
N GLN A 61 -4.49 -8.04 17.21
CA GLN A 61 -3.44 -8.02 18.23
C GLN A 61 -2.17 -7.35 17.72
N VAL A 62 -1.73 -7.69 16.50
CA VAL A 62 -0.50 -7.15 15.92
C VAL A 62 -0.60 -5.64 15.72
N LEU A 63 -1.69 -5.17 15.12
CA LEU A 63 -1.88 -3.76 14.79
C LEU A 63 -2.16 -2.91 16.03
N GLU A 64 -2.98 -3.40 16.98
CA GLU A 64 -3.17 -2.69 18.26
C GLU A 64 -1.87 -2.58 19.05
N TYR A 65 -1.03 -3.62 19.04
CA TYR A 65 0.27 -3.57 19.70
C TYR A 65 1.19 -2.54 19.05
N ALA A 66 1.31 -2.54 17.72
CA ALA A 66 2.08 -1.53 17.00
C ALA A 66 1.60 -0.10 17.34
N LYS A 67 0.28 0.14 17.35
CA LYS A 67 -0.28 1.44 17.75
C LYS A 67 0.01 1.79 19.21
N SER A 68 0.02 0.81 20.12
CA SER A 68 0.36 1.04 21.53
C SER A 68 1.80 1.51 21.74
N LEU A 69 2.70 1.21 20.80
CA LEU A 69 4.07 1.69 20.76
C LEU A 69 4.21 3.05 20.02
N GLY A 70 3.11 3.60 19.52
CA GLY A 70 3.11 4.87 18.77
C GLY A 70 3.41 4.72 17.28
N CYS A 71 3.48 3.49 16.74
CA CYS A 71 3.71 3.27 15.32
C CYS A 71 2.51 3.75 14.49
N LEU A 72 2.78 4.38 13.34
CA LEU A 72 1.81 4.58 12.28
C LEU A 72 1.68 3.28 11.48
N THR A 73 0.48 2.71 11.47
CA THR A 73 0.21 1.41 10.84
C THR A 73 -0.19 1.56 9.37
N ILE A 74 0.49 0.82 8.51
CA ILE A 74 0.22 0.79 7.07
C ILE A 74 -0.05 -0.66 6.69
N VAL A 75 -1.21 -0.92 6.12
CA VAL A 75 -1.61 -2.25 5.66
C VAL A 75 -1.75 -2.23 4.15
N ASP A 76 -1.05 -3.15 3.50
CA ASP A 76 -1.25 -3.50 2.11
C ASP A 76 -1.87 -4.90 2.04
N VAL A 77 -2.94 -5.03 1.27
CA VAL A 77 -3.73 -6.25 1.19
C VAL A 77 -3.48 -6.98 -0.12
N VAL A 78 -3.71 -8.29 -0.07
CA VAL A 78 -3.87 -9.11 -1.27
C VAL A 78 -5.21 -9.82 -1.20
N MET A 79 -5.68 -10.30 -2.33
CA MET A 79 -6.88 -11.16 -2.36
C MET A 79 -6.72 -12.34 -1.39
N PRO A 80 -7.56 -12.43 -0.34
CA PRO A 80 -7.32 -13.37 0.74
C PRO A 80 -7.64 -14.80 0.31
N SER A 81 -6.91 -15.73 0.90
CA SER A 81 -7.26 -17.15 0.86
C SER A 81 -7.84 -17.61 2.20
N GLY A 82 -8.79 -18.53 2.22
CA GLY A 82 -9.31 -19.10 3.47
C GLY A 82 -10.25 -18.18 4.25
N LEU A 83 -9.76 -17.55 5.34
CA LEU A 83 -10.57 -16.78 6.32
C LEU A 83 -11.29 -15.54 5.73
N GLY A 84 -10.99 -15.21 4.47
CA GLY A 84 -11.53 -14.05 3.78
C GLY A 84 -11.16 -12.76 4.48
N TRP A 85 -12.06 -11.79 4.44
CA TRP A 85 -11.83 -10.45 4.99
C TRP A 85 -12.09 -10.32 6.49
N THR A 86 -12.63 -11.35 7.15
CA THR A 86 -13.19 -11.27 8.50
C THR A 86 -12.25 -10.64 9.53
N ASN A 87 -10.98 -11.05 9.54
CA ASN A 87 -10.01 -10.55 10.52
C ASN A 87 -9.48 -9.17 10.15
N LEU A 88 -9.32 -8.88 8.85
CA LEU A 88 -8.98 -7.54 8.39
C LEU A 88 -10.08 -6.56 8.77
N THR A 89 -11.36 -6.87 8.51
CA THR A 89 -12.49 -6.00 8.85
C THR A 89 -12.50 -5.63 10.34
N LYS A 90 -12.22 -6.58 11.22
CA LYS A 90 -12.11 -6.32 12.68
C LYS A 90 -10.91 -5.46 13.03
N ALA A 91 -9.85 -5.52 12.24
CA ALA A 91 -8.61 -4.79 12.44
C ALA A 91 -8.61 -3.38 11.82
N LEU A 92 -9.54 -3.05 10.92
CA LEU A 92 -9.62 -1.74 10.25
C LEU A 92 -9.54 -0.52 11.19
N PRO A 93 -10.14 -0.51 12.39
CA PRO A 93 -9.98 0.59 13.33
C PRO A 93 -8.53 0.86 13.77
N SER A 94 -7.68 -0.17 13.67
CA SER A 94 -6.25 -0.14 14.00
C SER A 94 -5.37 0.01 12.76
N VAL A 95 -5.93 0.43 11.61
CA VAL A 95 -5.19 0.72 10.38
C VAL A 95 -5.19 2.22 10.12
N ASP A 96 -4.02 2.84 10.05
CA ASP A 96 -3.91 4.27 9.76
C ASP A 96 -3.93 4.53 8.25
N ILE A 97 -3.15 3.77 7.49
CA ILE A 97 -3.15 3.80 6.02
C ILE A 97 -3.47 2.41 5.49
N LEU A 98 -4.52 2.30 4.66
CA LEU A 98 -4.86 1.08 3.95
C LEU A 98 -4.56 1.28 2.45
N HIS A 99 -3.72 0.44 1.89
CA HIS A 99 -3.53 0.31 0.45
C HIS A 99 -4.21 -0.96 -0.07
N CYS A 100 -4.90 -0.83 -1.20
CA CYS A 100 -5.51 -1.92 -1.94
C CYS A 100 -5.67 -1.50 -3.41
N ASN A 101 -5.64 -2.44 -4.35
CA ASN A 101 -6.03 -2.12 -5.73
C ASN A 101 -7.56 -2.13 -5.89
N GLU A 102 -8.08 -1.68 -7.03
CA GLU A 102 -9.51 -1.64 -7.33
C GLU A 102 -10.23 -3.00 -7.16
N VAL A 103 -9.57 -4.11 -7.50
CA VAL A 103 -10.15 -5.46 -7.41
C VAL A 103 -10.29 -5.89 -5.95
N GLU A 104 -9.24 -5.72 -5.16
CA GLU A 104 -9.22 -5.99 -3.72
C GLU A 104 -10.21 -5.09 -2.99
N CYS A 105 -10.22 -3.80 -3.33
CA CYS A 105 -11.09 -2.81 -2.70
C CYS A 105 -12.57 -3.13 -2.96
N ALA A 106 -12.93 -3.48 -4.20
CA ALA A 106 -14.27 -3.92 -4.54
C ALA A 106 -14.64 -5.24 -3.84
N ALA A 107 -13.71 -6.19 -3.74
CA ALA A 107 -13.96 -7.46 -3.06
C ALA A 107 -14.11 -7.33 -1.54
N LEU A 108 -13.39 -6.39 -0.91
CA LEU A 108 -13.45 -6.10 0.53
C LEU A 108 -14.73 -5.36 0.91
N THR A 109 -15.18 -4.41 0.08
CA THR A 109 -16.29 -3.50 0.42
C THR A 109 -17.62 -3.84 -0.25
N GLY A 110 -17.59 -4.59 -1.36
CA GLY A 110 -18.75 -4.83 -2.22
C GLY A 110 -19.15 -3.63 -3.09
N ALA A 111 -18.40 -2.52 -3.06
CA ALA A 111 -18.65 -1.36 -3.90
C ALA A 111 -18.06 -1.53 -5.31
N ARG A 112 -18.48 -0.65 -6.24
CA ARG A 112 -18.15 -0.76 -7.67
C ARG A 112 -17.13 0.26 -8.15
N ASP A 113 -16.77 1.23 -7.32
CA ASP A 113 -15.87 2.32 -7.67
C ASP A 113 -14.96 2.68 -6.48
N PRO A 114 -13.73 3.17 -6.75
CA PRO A 114 -12.75 3.50 -5.71
C PRO A 114 -13.26 4.48 -4.65
N ALA A 115 -14.09 5.46 -5.03
CA ALA A 115 -14.58 6.49 -4.12
C ALA A 115 -15.55 5.89 -3.08
N SER A 116 -16.54 5.12 -3.55
CA SER A 116 -17.48 4.42 -2.68
C SER A 116 -16.78 3.43 -1.74
N SER A 117 -15.80 2.68 -2.25
CA SER A 117 -15.04 1.74 -1.43
C SER A 117 -14.23 2.45 -0.35
N ALA A 118 -13.56 3.55 -0.70
CA ALA A 118 -12.79 4.35 0.24
C ALA A 118 -13.68 4.96 1.33
N ASP A 119 -14.86 5.46 0.98
CA ASP A 119 -15.83 5.99 1.96
C ASP A 119 -16.31 4.92 2.96
N ILE A 120 -16.53 3.68 2.50
CA ILE A 120 -16.89 2.57 3.39
C ILE A 120 -15.73 2.29 4.36
N LEU A 121 -14.50 2.16 3.86
CA LEU A 121 -13.33 1.84 4.67
C LEU A 121 -12.99 2.92 5.71
N LEU A 122 -13.21 4.19 5.37
CA LEU A 122 -13.09 5.29 6.33
C LEU A 122 -14.15 5.20 7.45
N ARG A 123 -15.38 4.79 7.13
CA ARG A 123 -16.43 4.56 8.16
C ARG A 123 -16.11 3.38 9.07
N GLU A 124 -15.39 2.38 8.57
CA GLU A 124 -14.89 1.25 9.35
C GLU A 124 -13.65 1.58 10.20
N GLY A 125 -13.14 2.82 10.11
CA GLY A 125 -12.16 3.37 11.06
C GLY A 125 -10.78 3.67 10.49
N VAL A 126 -10.52 3.30 9.23
CA VAL A 126 -9.26 3.63 8.52
C VAL A 126 -9.10 5.16 8.44
N LYS A 127 -7.87 5.69 8.51
CA LYS A 127 -7.62 7.15 8.46
C LYS A 127 -7.30 7.68 7.07
N LEU A 128 -6.60 6.89 6.27
CA LEU A 128 -6.28 7.16 4.88
C LEU A 128 -6.43 5.88 4.06
N VAL A 129 -7.25 5.93 3.02
CA VAL A 129 -7.43 4.82 2.07
C VAL A 129 -6.78 5.21 0.75
N LEU A 130 -5.93 4.34 0.23
CA LEU A 130 -5.23 4.46 -1.03
C LEU A 130 -5.71 3.33 -1.95
N VAL A 131 -6.48 3.68 -2.98
CA VAL A 131 -7.00 2.72 -3.96
C VAL A 131 -6.27 2.92 -5.28
N THR A 132 -5.40 1.98 -5.66
CA THR A 132 -4.68 2.04 -6.94
C THR A 132 -5.43 1.27 -8.04
N PHE A 133 -5.30 1.72 -9.29
CA PHE A 133 -5.97 1.10 -10.43
C PHE A 133 -5.13 1.20 -11.71
N GLY A 134 -3.88 0.74 -11.59
CA GLY A 134 -2.95 0.62 -12.73
C GLY A 134 -2.51 1.97 -13.29
N ALA A 135 -2.44 2.08 -14.62
CA ALA A 135 -1.99 3.29 -15.31
C ALA A 135 -2.89 4.52 -15.07
N GLU A 136 -4.12 4.31 -14.60
CA GLU A 136 -5.04 5.38 -14.24
C GLU A 136 -4.70 6.04 -12.88
N GLY A 137 -3.76 5.49 -12.11
CA GLY A 137 -3.20 6.04 -10.89
C GLY A 137 -3.91 5.61 -9.61
N VAL A 138 -4.13 6.58 -8.72
CA VAL A 138 -4.62 6.35 -7.35
C VAL A 138 -5.76 7.29 -6.99
N TYR A 139 -6.74 6.74 -6.26
CA TYR A 139 -7.73 7.49 -5.51
C TYR A 139 -7.37 7.46 -4.03
N ALA A 140 -7.22 8.63 -3.42
CA ALA A 140 -6.88 8.76 -2.02
C ALA A 140 -7.99 9.46 -1.24
N ALA A 141 -8.25 8.97 -0.03
CA ALA A 141 -9.35 9.43 0.80
C ALA A 141 -9.00 9.43 2.29
N SER A 142 -9.21 10.55 2.97
CA SER A 142 -9.14 10.71 4.44
C SER A 142 -10.34 11.49 4.95
N GLU A 143 -10.55 11.65 6.25
CA GLU A 143 -11.72 12.40 6.76
C GLU A 143 -11.95 13.77 6.09
N VAL A 144 -10.88 14.47 5.71
CA VAL A 144 -10.92 15.86 5.21
C VAL A 144 -10.53 16.03 3.74
N LEU A 145 -10.13 14.96 3.06
CA LEU A 145 -9.60 15.05 1.70
C LEU A 145 -10.01 13.86 0.84
N ARG A 146 -10.40 14.14 -0.39
CA ARG A 146 -10.56 13.17 -1.48
C ARG A 146 -9.78 13.69 -2.67
N LEU A 147 -8.99 12.85 -3.32
CA LEU A 147 -8.32 13.22 -4.57
C LEU A 147 -8.11 12.01 -5.47
N LYS A 148 -8.00 12.26 -6.78
CA LYS A 148 -7.57 11.31 -7.80
C LYS A 148 -6.30 11.86 -8.46
N MET A 149 -5.21 11.12 -8.37
CA MET A 149 -3.94 11.42 -9.02
C MET A 149 -3.73 10.43 -10.17
N PRO A 150 -3.43 10.89 -11.40
CA PRO A 150 -3.15 9.99 -12.51
C PRO A 150 -1.80 9.29 -12.33
N GLY A 151 -1.65 8.12 -12.94
CA GLY A 151 -0.38 7.41 -12.95
C GLY A 151 0.64 8.07 -13.88
N PHE A 152 1.91 7.78 -13.64
CA PHE A 152 2.99 8.16 -14.57
C PHE A 152 2.96 7.27 -15.82
N GLU A 153 3.29 7.85 -16.97
CA GLU A 153 3.50 7.08 -18.19
C GLU A 153 4.78 6.24 -18.05
N ALA A 154 4.63 4.92 -18.18
CA ALA A 154 5.72 3.96 -18.15
C ALA A 154 5.47 2.81 -19.12
N GLU A 155 6.55 2.28 -19.70
CA GLU A 155 6.51 1.03 -20.46
C GLU A 155 6.44 -0.13 -19.47
N ALA A 156 5.25 -0.76 -19.37
CA ALA A 156 5.03 -1.86 -18.44
C ALA A 156 5.61 -3.18 -18.99
N ILE A 157 6.71 -3.62 -18.39
CA ILE A 157 7.38 -4.90 -18.67
C ILE A 157 6.91 -5.99 -17.70
N ASP A 158 6.85 -5.68 -16.40
CA ASP A 158 6.46 -6.62 -15.33
C ASP A 158 5.75 -5.87 -14.20
N PRO A 159 4.43 -6.06 -13.99
CA PRO A 159 3.70 -5.34 -12.94
C PRO A 159 3.95 -5.89 -11.52
N THR A 160 4.77 -6.93 -11.37
CA THR A 160 5.07 -7.53 -10.07
C THR A 160 5.71 -6.50 -9.14
N GLY A 161 5.12 -6.30 -7.96
CA GLY A 161 5.65 -5.38 -6.94
C GLY A 161 5.26 -3.92 -7.12
N ALA A 162 4.45 -3.55 -8.12
CA ALA A 162 4.07 -2.16 -8.35
C ALA A 162 3.37 -1.52 -7.13
N GLY A 163 2.46 -2.26 -6.47
CA GLY A 163 1.80 -1.82 -5.24
C GLY A 163 2.76 -1.68 -4.06
N ASP A 164 3.68 -2.64 -3.88
CA ASP A 164 4.73 -2.55 -2.86
C ASP A 164 5.63 -1.34 -3.08
N ALA A 165 6.03 -1.08 -4.33
CA ALA A 165 6.84 0.07 -4.70
C ALA A 165 6.08 1.38 -4.50
N PHE A 166 4.79 1.42 -4.81
CA PHE A 166 3.91 2.55 -4.51
C PHE A 166 3.89 2.85 -3.00
N CYS A 167 3.62 1.84 -2.17
CA CYS A 167 3.65 1.98 -0.71
C CYS A 167 5.02 2.45 -0.22
N ALA A 168 6.11 1.89 -0.76
CA ALA A 168 7.46 2.30 -0.42
C ALA A 168 7.74 3.78 -0.75
N GLY A 169 7.28 4.27 -1.91
CA GLY A 169 7.40 5.69 -2.29
C GLY A 169 6.61 6.61 -1.36
N VAL A 170 5.37 6.25 -1.03
CA VAL A 170 4.55 6.99 -0.06
C VAL A 170 5.25 7.04 1.30
N ILE A 171 5.70 5.90 1.83
CA ILE A 171 6.38 5.79 3.12
C ILE A 171 7.67 6.61 3.11
N HIS A 172 8.48 6.51 2.06
CA HIS A 172 9.71 7.28 1.90
C HIS A 172 9.43 8.78 2.01
N LYS A 173 8.40 9.27 1.32
CA LYS A 173 8.08 10.70 1.36
C LYS A 173 7.56 11.19 2.70
N LEU A 174 6.78 10.35 3.38
CA LEU A 174 6.31 10.63 4.73
C LEU A 174 7.50 10.69 5.71
N LEU A 175 8.47 9.79 5.59
CA LEU A 175 9.70 9.80 6.39
C LEU A 175 10.57 11.05 6.14
N GLU A 176 10.74 11.47 4.87
CA GLU A 176 11.54 12.67 4.55
C GLU A 176 10.97 13.96 5.14
N THR A 177 9.65 14.04 5.30
CA THR A 177 8.96 15.29 5.66
C THR A 177 8.66 15.38 7.16
N SER A 178 8.92 14.32 7.93
CA SER A 178 8.54 14.22 9.33
C SER A 178 9.74 14.50 10.26
N GLU A 179 9.64 15.52 11.12
CA GLU A 179 10.42 15.55 12.38
C GLU A 179 9.77 14.62 13.44
N ALA A 180 8.52 14.23 13.22
CA ALA A 180 7.74 13.17 13.91
C ALA A 180 6.60 12.74 12.97
N PRO A 181 6.15 11.46 12.99
CA PRO A 181 5.07 11.00 12.12
C PRO A 181 3.84 11.90 12.31
N PRO A 182 3.13 12.28 11.22
CA PRO A 182 1.99 13.18 11.31
C PRO A 182 1.04 12.67 12.38
N SER A 183 0.70 13.54 13.34
CA SER A 183 -0.15 13.15 14.46
C SER A 183 -1.44 12.55 13.91
N LEU A 184 -1.74 11.34 14.39
CA LEU A 184 -2.91 10.53 14.07
C LEU A 184 -4.17 11.41 13.97
N GLY A 185 -4.58 11.75 12.75
CA GLY A 185 -5.82 12.50 12.50
C GLY A 185 -5.81 13.47 11.32
N SER A 186 -4.65 13.94 10.84
CA SER A 186 -4.62 14.77 9.64
C SER A 186 -3.40 14.50 8.77
N PHE A 187 -3.64 14.10 7.53
CA PHE A 187 -2.64 14.15 6.46
C PHE A 187 -2.78 15.50 5.78
N PRO A 188 -1.86 16.47 6.00
CA PRO A 188 -1.94 17.76 5.32
C PRO A 188 -1.96 17.53 3.82
N LYS A 189 -2.85 18.26 3.12
CA LYS A 189 -3.06 18.12 1.68
C LYS A 189 -1.74 18.11 0.90
N ASP A 190 -0.85 19.07 1.16
CA ASP A 190 0.41 19.21 0.42
C ASP A 190 1.37 18.04 0.68
N LEU A 191 1.38 17.50 1.90
CA LEU A 191 2.16 16.31 2.24
C LEU A 191 1.60 15.08 1.52
N LEU A 192 0.28 14.89 1.55
CA LEU A 192 -0.35 13.75 0.89
C LEU A 192 -0.11 13.79 -0.62
N VAL A 193 -0.29 14.94 -1.26
CA VAL A 193 -0.04 15.10 -2.70
C VAL A 193 1.41 14.75 -3.05
N ARG A 194 2.39 15.23 -2.27
CA ARG A 194 3.80 14.90 -2.50
C ARG A 194 4.10 13.41 -2.28
N ALA A 195 3.50 12.80 -1.27
CA ALA A 195 3.69 11.38 -0.98
C ALA A 195 3.06 10.48 -2.04
N LEU A 196 1.88 10.85 -2.55
CA LEU A 196 1.24 10.13 -3.65
C LEU A 196 2.03 10.27 -4.95
N LEU A 197 2.57 11.46 -5.25
CA LEU A 197 3.41 11.67 -6.43
C LEU A 197 4.64 10.76 -6.40
N GLU A 198 5.29 10.66 -5.24
CA GLU A 198 6.43 9.77 -5.01
C GLU A 198 6.05 8.29 -5.13
N GLY A 199 4.89 7.91 -4.57
CA GLY A 199 4.34 6.55 -4.69
C GLY A 199 4.03 6.17 -6.12
N GLU A 200 3.30 7.00 -6.85
CA GLU A 200 2.96 6.78 -8.27
C GLU A 200 4.22 6.64 -9.13
N ALA A 201 5.22 7.51 -8.92
CA ALA A 201 6.49 7.40 -9.63
C ALA A 201 7.26 6.10 -9.28
N ALA A 202 7.25 5.68 -8.01
CA ALA A 202 7.86 4.42 -7.59
C ALA A 202 7.15 3.19 -8.19
N GLY A 203 5.82 3.19 -8.22
CA GLY A 203 5.02 2.16 -8.87
C GLY A 203 5.31 2.07 -10.37
N ALA A 204 5.31 3.22 -11.07
CA ALA A 204 5.62 3.28 -12.50
C ALA A 204 7.08 2.90 -12.81
N SER A 205 8.01 3.23 -11.93
CA SER A 205 9.40 2.78 -12.01
C SER A 205 9.51 1.26 -11.85
N CYS A 206 8.75 0.67 -10.94
CA CYS A 206 8.76 -0.78 -10.70
C CYS A 206 8.43 -1.56 -11.98
N VAL A 207 7.39 -1.12 -12.69
CA VAL A 207 6.89 -1.88 -13.84
C VAL A 207 7.82 -1.87 -15.06
N SER A 208 8.83 -0.99 -15.09
CA SER A 208 9.69 -0.80 -16.25
C SER A 208 10.87 -1.78 -16.37
N ALA A 209 10.92 -2.83 -15.53
CA ALA A 209 11.91 -3.91 -15.63
C ALA A 209 11.37 -5.20 -15.01
N PHE A 210 11.97 -6.35 -15.36
CA PHE A 210 11.63 -7.63 -14.75
C PHE A 210 11.97 -7.68 -13.26
N GLY A 211 11.04 -8.21 -12.47
CA GLY A 211 11.17 -8.40 -11.02
C GLY A 211 10.69 -7.21 -10.20
N ALA A 212 10.35 -7.48 -8.93
CA ALA A 212 9.67 -6.52 -8.07
C ALA A 212 10.48 -5.28 -7.66
N THR A 213 11.80 -5.32 -7.79
CA THR A 213 12.68 -4.28 -7.23
C THR A 213 13.74 -3.77 -8.20
N THR A 214 13.91 -4.41 -9.36
CA THR A 214 15.03 -4.15 -10.29
C THR A 214 15.10 -2.69 -10.71
N ALA A 215 13.97 -2.10 -11.08
CA ALA A 215 13.91 -0.71 -11.52
C ALA A 215 13.50 0.26 -10.41
N VAL A 216 13.24 -0.19 -9.19
CA VAL A 216 12.87 0.67 -8.05
C VAL A 216 14.13 1.32 -7.48
N THR A 217 14.64 2.33 -8.17
CA THR A 217 15.85 3.07 -7.78
C THR A 217 15.54 4.55 -7.58
N ARG A 218 16.34 5.22 -6.75
CA ARG A 218 16.17 6.66 -6.53
C ARG A 218 16.27 7.46 -7.82
N GLU A 219 17.27 7.16 -8.63
CA GLU A 219 17.49 7.78 -9.94
C GLU A 219 16.28 7.64 -10.87
N ASN A 220 15.63 6.47 -10.93
CA ASN A 220 14.48 6.28 -11.80
C ASN A 220 13.24 7.04 -11.30
N VAL A 221 12.99 7.02 -9.98
CA VAL A 221 11.87 7.76 -9.40
C VAL A 221 12.04 9.26 -9.60
N ASP A 222 13.24 9.79 -9.31
CA ASP A 222 13.54 11.21 -9.50
C ASP A 222 13.38 11.61 -10.97
N ARG A 223 13.89 10.81 -11.91
CA ARG A 223 13.72 11.05 -13.36
C ARG A 223 12.26 11.10 -13.78
N LEU A 224 11.40 10.23 -13.25
CA LEU A 224 9.96 10.25 -13.54
C LEU A 224 9.33 11.52 -12.99
N VAL A 225 9.58 11.85 -11.72
CA VAL A 225 9.07 13.07 -11.08
C VAL A 225 9.54 14.33 -11.82
N GLU A 226 10.81 14.41 -12.22
CA GLU A 226 11.36 15.54 -12.97
C GLU A 226 10.76 15.70 -14.36
N SER A 227 10.49 14.59 -15.06
CA SER A 227 10.02 14.63 -16.45
C SER A 227 8.51 14.74 -16.61
N GLN A 228 7.73 14.22 -15.66
CA GLN A 228 6.27 14.12 -15.78
C GLN A 228 5.51 14.67 -14.56
N GLY A 229 6.20 14.94 -13.44
CA GLY A 229 5.54 15.25 -12.16
C GLY A 229 4.64 16.49 -12.21
N GLU A 230 5.05 17.54 -12.92
CA GLU A 230 4.21 18.75 -13.11
C GLU A 230 2.90 18.42 -13.83
N ALA A 231 2.97 17.62 -14.91
CA ALA A 231 1.78 17.21 -15.65
C ALA A 231 0.84 16.31 -14.82
N VAL A 232 1.40 15.42 -14.00
CA VAL A 232 0.63 14.58 -13.05
C VAL A 232 -0.07 15.46 -12.01
N LEU A 233 0.63 16.45 -11.45
CA LEU A 233 0.07 17.38 -10.47
C LEU A 233 -1.04 18.26 -11.07
N ASP A 234 -0.83 18.80 -12.26
CA ASP A 234 -1.83 19.62 -12.97
C ASP A 234 -3.10 18.83 -13.31
N SER A 235 -2.95 17.52 -13.53
CA SER A 235 -4.04 16.60 -13.83
C SER A 235 -4.67 15.98 -12.58
N THR A 236 -4.12 16.24 -11.39
CA THR A 236 -4.65 15.73 -10.12
C THR A 236 -5.94 16.45 -9.76
N VAL A 237 -7.02 15.69 -9.57
CA VAL A 237 -8.33 16.22 -9.19
C VAL A 237 -8.50 16.11 -7.69
N ILE A 238 -8.69 17.23 -7.01
CA ILE A 238 -9.06 17.27 -5.60
C ILE A 238 -10.56 17.55 -5.52
N PHE A 239 -11.29 16.64 -4.86
CA PHE A 239 -12.73 16.80 -4.68
C PHE A 239 -12.96 17.61 -3.41
N GLU A 240 -13.65 18.75 -3.54
CA GLU A 240 -14.16 19.49 -2.39
C GLU A 240 -15.29 18.68 -1.75
N GLY A 241 -15.20 18.47 -0.43
CA GLY A 241 -16.18 17.71 0.36
C GLY A 241 -17.43 18.50 0.72
#